data_AF-A0A3N7CNJ4-F1
#
_entry.id   AF-A0A3N7CNJ4-F1
#
_cell.length_a   1.000
_cell.length_b   1.000
_cell.length_c   1.000
_cell.angle_alpha   90.00
_cell.angle_beta   90.00
_cell.angle_gamma   90.00
#
_symmetry.space_group_name_H-M   'P 1'
#
loop_
_entity.id
_entity.type
_entity.pdbx_description
1 polymer ?
#
loop_
_entity_poly.entity_id
_entity_poly.type
_entity_poly.pdbx_seq_one_letter_code
_entity_poly.pdbx_strand_id
1 'polypeptide(L)'
;MNNSILAEIKKVKVVLKNDGLCIPVYQRPYRWKEKNVSLLLEDIFEAWQNGQQSYRIGALILHKEKSDEGNIYNIVDGQQRITTLLLILKVIGDPLVEAHIDTLRYPHGDSHENIRSNHLFIMLWLKENLGERKKEFLLFLTEHCEMVEIVVDSLSEAFQMFDSQNGRGKELEAYNLLKAYHIRSMDEEDQETKILLDQRWENGTRVSSLAKGESVDILKQIFGEQLYRTRVWSRRGEALGFVKKNIEEFKGFTISQRDSAKYPFHNTHFLQLLATRHLNHIGGSVKGIKGRFNSKLDEGIDPFVSINQTIVNGKAFFDYIETYNQIYQRLFLNLTDSQELAEFKNFYKEQCLYKHNRAGDRYLCEVFKSLVFLLFDKFGEDGLMKYYKILYAIIYRVRLEKQQVKYDFVAKNKSFINAFFVINNAKSYMELLELEKKSKYSITLAKDVDKVRHFFTINNITIITDEELQVKLA
;
A
#
# COMPACT_ATOMS: atom_id res chain seq x y z
N MET A 1 24.66 19.21 -19.31
CA MET A 1 25.29 17.98 -19.84
C MET A 1 24.17 17.15 -20.45
N ASN A 2 24.31 16.71 -21.70
CA ASN A 2 23.31 15.89 -22.37
C ASN A 2 23.22 14.53 -21.67
N ASN A 3 22.17 14.29 -20.87
CA ASN A 3 21.82 12.94 -20.43
C ASN A 3 21.30 12.19 -21.66
N SER A 4 22.17 11.43 -22.32
CA SER A 4 21.75 10.59 -23.44
C SER A 4 21.04 9.36 -22.88
N ILE A 5 19.72 9.38 -22.90
CA ILE A 5 18.91 8.17 -22.73
C ILE A 5 19.25 7.25 -23.91
N LEU A 6 19.92 6.13 -23.62
CA LEU A 6 20.25 5.12 -24.62
C LEU A 6 19.20 4.01 -24.53
N ALA A 7 18.32 3.95 -25.53
CA ALA A 7 17.37 2.86 -25.71
C ALA A 7 17.85 1.98 -26.87
N GLU A 8 18.26 0.76 -26.57
CA GLU A 8 18.83 -0.17 -27.54
C GLU A 8 18.10 -1.50 -27.52
N ILE A 9 17.93 -2.11 -28.68
CA ILE A 9 17.41 -3.47 -28.78
C ILE A 9 18.59 -4.42 -28.63
N LYS A 10 18.57 -5.26 -27.59
CA LYS A 10 19.64 -6.21 -27.29
C LYS A 10 19.09 -7.62 -27.21
N LYS A 11 19.86 -8.58 -27.71
CA LYS A 11 19.58 -10.01 -27.52
C LYS A 11 19.65 -10.37 -26.05
N VAL A 12 18.83 -11.34 -25.61
CA VAL A 12 18.84 -11.85 -24.23
C VAL A 12 20.25 -12.26 -23.80
N LYS A 13 21.03 -12.92 -24.66
CA LYS A 13 22.41 -13.28 -24.36
C LYS A 13 23.30 -12.09 -24.05
N VAL A 14 23.12 -10.96 -24.75
CA VAL A 14 23.92 -9.74 -24.52
C VAL A 14 23.54 -9.10 -23.20
N VAL A 15 22.24 -9.00 -22.92
CA VAL A 15 21.72 -8.48 -21.65
C VAL A 15 22.24 -9.32 -20.47
N LEU A 16 22.10 -10.65 -20.54
CA LEU A 16 22.51 -11.57 -19.48
C LEU A 16 24.03 -11.80 -19.40
N LYS A 17 24.84 -11.27 -20.32
CA LYS A 17 26.30 -11.25 -20.17
C LYS A 17 26.80 -10.07 -19.32
N ASN A 18 25.92 -9.13 -19.00
CA ASN A 18 26.26 -8.00 -18.13
C ASN A 18 26.30 -8.46 -16.67
N ASP A 19 27.50 -8.75 -16.19
CA ASP A 19 27.84 -9.11 -14.81
C ASP A 19 27.53 -7.99 -13.80
N GLY A 20 27.35 -6.75 -14.24
CA GLY A 20 26.93 -5.63 -13.38
C GLY A 20 25.44 -5.57 -13.05
N LEU A 21 24.59 -6.47 -13.58
CA LEU A 21 23.15 -6.46 -13.32
C LEU A 21 22.82 -6.76 -11.84
N CYS A 22 22.04 -5.89 -11.20
CA CYS A 22 21.71 -6.01 -9.78
C CYS A 22 20.20 -5.82 -9.53
N ILE A 23 19.66 -6.54 -8.54
CA ILE A 23 18.32 -6.28 -7.99
C ILE A 23 18.47 -5.32 -6.81
N PRO A 24 18.09 -4.04 -6.96
CA PRO A 24 18.21 -3.07 -5.89
C PRO A 24 17.13 -3.30 -4.82
N VAL A 25 17.40 -2.86 -3.60
CA VAL A 25 16.55 -3.09 -2.41
C VAL A 25 15.10 -2.59 -2.57
N TYR A 26 14.88 -1.52 -3.35
CA TYR A 26 13.54 -0.97 -3.58
C TYR A 26 12.69 -1.81 -4.54
N GLN A 27 13.25 -2.84 -5.18
CA GLN A 27 12.49 -3.72 -6.04
C GLN A 27 11.53 -4.58 -5.24
N ARG A 28 10.38 -4.88 -5.84
CA ARG A 28 9.43 -5.81 -5.23
C ARG A 28 9.97 -7.25 -5.29
N PRO A 29 9.50 -8.15 -4.41
CA PRO A 29 9.81 -9.58 -4.53
C PRO A 29 9.47 -10.15 -5.92
N TYR A 30 10.05 -11.28 -6.28
CA TYR A 30 9.58 -12.06 -7.43
C TYR A 30 8.17 -12.59 -7.13
N ARG A 31 7.16 -12.08 -7.84
CA ARG A 31 5.72 -12.33 -7.63
C ARG A 31 5.04 -13.11 -8.75
N TRP A 32 5.72 -13.36 -9.88
CA TRP A 32 5.15 -14.17 -10.96
C TRP A 32 4.80 -15.57 -10.46
N LYS A 33 3.58 -15.99 -10.78
CA LYS A 33 3.07 -17.34 -10.53
C LYS A 33 3.13 -18.17 -11.82
N GLU A 34 2.86 -19.47 -11.71
CA GLU A 34 2.90 -20.42 -12.84
C GLU A 34 2.15 -19.90 -14.06
N LYS A 35 0.97 -19.28 -13.89
CA LYS A 35 0.21 -18.66 -14.99
C LYS A 35 1.01 -17.59 -15.75
N ASN A 36 1.77 -16.74 -15.06
CA ASN A 36 2.60 -15.71 -15.71
C ASN A 36 3.77 -16.33 -16.46
N VAL A 37 4.38 -17.36 -15.86
CA VAL A 37 5.50 -18.10 -16.46
C VAL A 37 5.05 -18.89 -17.69
N SER A 38 3.87 -19.52 -17.63
CA SER A 38 3.24 -20.24 -18.74
C SER A 38 3.06 -19.33 -19.95
N LEU A 39 2.49 -18.14 -19.74
CA LEU A 39 2.30 -17.15 -20.81
C LEU A 39 3.63 -16.77 -21.47
N LEU A 40 4.68 -16.48 -20.69
CA LEU A 40 5.99 -16.14 -21.26
C LEU A 40 6.59 -17.33 -22.04
N LEU A 41 6.48 -18.55 -21.51
CA LEU A 41 6.99 -19.75 -22.17
C LEU A 41 6.24 -20.04 -23.47
N GLU A 42 4.91 -19.97 -23.44
CA GLU A 42 4.03 -20.16 -24.59
C GLU A 42 4.35 -19.15 -25.69
N ASP A 43 4.46 -17.85 -25.35
CA ASP A 43 4.76 -16.82 -26.35
C ASP A 43 6.13 -17.06 -27.04
N ILE A 44 7.17 -17.39 -26.26
CA ILE A 44 8.51 -17.68 -26.80
C ILE A 44 8.50 -18.96 -27.65
N PHE A 45 7.75 -19.97 -27.19
CA PHE A 45 7.63 -21.25 -27.88
C PHE A 45 6.89 -21.13 -29.20
N GLU A 46 5.78 -20.39 -29.24
CA GLU A 46 5.07 -20.10 -30.49
C GLU A 46 5.96 -19.32 -31.47
N ALA A 47 6.70 -18.33 -30.99
CA ALA A 47 7.65 -17.58 -31.81
C ALA A 47 8.73 -18.49 -32.43
N TRP A 48 9.27 -19.42 -31.63
CA TRP A 48 10.25 -20.41 -32.06
C TRP A 48 9.67 -21.38 -33.09
N GLN A 49 8.48 -21.95 -32.83
CA GLN A 49 7.82 -22.89 -33.74
C GLN A 49 7.47 -22.26 -35.08
N ASN A 50 7.06 -21.00 -35.06
CA ASN A 50 6.74 -20.23 -36.26
C ASN A 50 7.98 -19.77 -37.04
N GLY A 51 9.19 -20.09 -36.56
CA GLY A 51 10.45 -19.70 -37.22
C GLY A 51 10.63 -18.18 -37.28
N GLN A 52 10.11 -17.44 -36.30
CA GLN A 52 10.27 -15.99 -36.25
C GLN A 52 11.76 -15.62 -36.17
N GLN A 53 12.19 -14.60 -36.91
CA GLN A 53 13.60 -14.20 -36.89
C GLN A 53 14.02 -13.58 -35.55
N SER A 54 13.09 -12.91 -34.88
CA SER A 54 13.29 -12.26 -33.58
C SER A 54 11.99 -12.19 -32.78
N TYR A 55 12.06 -12.40 -31.46
CA TYR A 55 10.93 -12.24 -30.54
C TYR A 55 11.23 -11.22 -29.44
N ARG A 56 10.37 -10.21 -29.26
CA ARG A 56 10.59 -9.13 -28.28
C ARG A 56 9.90 -9.46 -26.95
N ILE A 57 10.68 -9.76 -25.92
CA ILE A 57 10.18 -10.10 -24.56
C ILE A 57 9.70 -8.84 -23.81
N GLY A 58 10.18 -7.66 -24.22
CA GLY A 58 9.73 -6.35 -23.74
C GLY A 58 10.89 -5.46 -23.30
N ALA A 59 10.60 -4.45 -22.48
CA ALA A 59 11.59 -3.46 -22.01
C ALA A 59 12.29 -3.87 -20.71
N LEU A 60 13.55 -3.44 -20.57
CA LEU A 60 14.39 -3.54 -19.38
C LEU A 60 14.92 -2.13 -19.07
N ILE A 61 14.53 -1.56 -17.94
CA ILE A 61 15.00 -0.23 -17.52
C ILE A 61 16.09 -0.43 -16.47
N LEU A 62 17.27 0.13 -16.71
CA LEU A 62 18.45 0.02 -15.86
C LEU A 62 18.89 1.41 -15.41
N HIS A 63 19.15 1.55 -14.11
CA HIS A 63 19.84 2.70 -13.54
C HIS A 63 21.33 2.35 -13.42
N LYS A 64 22.16 3.09 -14.16
CA LYS A 64 23.62 2.93 -14.14
C LYS A 64 24.22 3.72 -12.99
N GLU A 65 24.95 3.01 -12.14
CA GLU A 65 25.68 3.58 -11.02
C GLU A 65 27.17 3.21 -11.16
N LYS A 66 28.06 4.17 -10.93
CA LYS A 66 29.50 3.92 -10.96
C LYS A 66 29.93 3.39 -9.59
N SER A 67 30.56 2.23 -9.56
CA SER A 67 31.26 1.70 -8.38
C SER A 67 32.75 1.59 -8.64
N ASP A 68 33.53 1.40 -7.58
CA ASP A 68 34.98 1.20 -7.67
C ASP A 68 35.35 -0.11 -8.41
N GLU A 69 34.42 -1.06 -8.47
CA GLU A 69 34.59 -2.38 -9.13
C GLU A 69 34.03 -2.41 -10.57
N GLY A 70 33.38 -1.34 -11.03
CA GLY A 70 32.80 -1.28 -12.38
C GLY A 70 31.50 -0.48 -12.46
N ASN A 71 30.72 -0.70 -13.51
CA ASN A 71 29.38 -0.13 -13.60
C ASN A 71 28.37 -1.13 -13.05
N ILE A 72 27.58 -0.70 -12.07
CA ILE A 72 26.43 -1.44 -11.56
C ILE A 72 25.20 -0.99 -12.35
N TYR A 73 24.38 -1.95 -12.77
CA TYR A 73 23.14 -1.73 -13.50
C TYR A 73 21.96 -2.22 -12.66
N ASN A 74 21.40 -1.30 -11.87
CA ASN A 74 20.26 -1.57 -11.02
C ASN A 74 18.99 -1.75 -11.85
N ILE A 75 18.35 -2.90 -11.76
CA ILE A 75 17.11 -3.19 -12.49
C ILE A 75 15.96 -2.37 -11.89
N VAL A 76 15.40 -1.45 -12.67
CA VAL A 76 14.24 -0.62 -12.30
C VAL A 76 12.93 -1.18 -12.87
N ASP A 77 12.97 -1.74 -14.08
CA ASP A 77 11.87 -2.53 -14.65
C ASP A 77 12.38 -3.81 -15.29
N GLY A 78 11.55 -4.85 -15.36
CA GLY A 78 11.89 -6.09 -16.06
C GLY A 78 12.44 -7.20 -15.17
N GLN A 79 12.63 -6.95 -13.87
CA GLN A 79 13.11 -7.94 -12.89
C GLN A 79 12.39 -9.29 -13.01
N GLN A 80 11.05 -9.29 -13.04
CA GLN A 80 10.27 -10.55 -13.09
C GLN A 80 10.60 -11.38 -14.33
N ARG A 81 10.76 -10.73 -15.49
CA ARG A 81 11.13 -11.39 -16.76
C ARG A 81 12.56 -11.91 -16.70
N ILE A 82 13.51 -11.10 -16.23
CA ILE A 82 14.91 -11.50 -16.10
C ILE A 82 15.05 -12.71 -15.15
N THR A 83 14.40 -12.67 -14.00
CA THR A 83 14.36 -13.81 -13.07
C THR A 83 13.82 -15.07 -13.76
N THR A 84 12.68 -15.00 -14.45
CA THR A 84 12.11 -16.17 -15.13
C THR A 84 13.00 -16.69 -16.25
N LEU A 85 13.63 -15.82 -17.04
CA LEU A 85 14.59 -16.22 -18.08
C LEU A 85 15.78 -16.97 -17.48
N LEU A 86 16.33 -16.48 -16.37
CA LEU A 86 17.42 -17.16 -15.66
C LEU A 86 16.99 -18.52 -15.10
N LEU A 87 15.74 -18.67 -14.64
CA LEU A 87 15.21 -19.98 -14.24
C LEU A 87 15.11 -20.95 -15.42
N ILE A 88 14.68 -20.49 -16.59
CA ILE A 88 14.65 -21.30 -17.82
C ILE A 88 16.06 -21.75 -18.20
N LEU A 89 17.02 -20.81 -18.24
CA LEU A 89 18.42 -21.10 -18.51
C LEU A 89 19.02 -22.09 -17.50
N LYS A 90 18.68 -21.95 -16.21
CA LYS A 90 19.15 -22.84 -15.14
C LYS A 90 18.66 -24.27 -15.34
N VAL A 91 17.39 -24.45 -15.71
CA VAL A 91 16.80 -25.77 -15.96
C VAL A 91 17.41 -26.43 -17.21
N ILE A 92 17.76 -25.64 -18.23
CA ILE A 92 18.40 -26.15 -19.46
C ILE A 92 19.91 -26.42 -19.24
N GLY A 93 20.52 -25.81 -18.22
CA GLY A 93 21.94 -26.00 -17.87
C GLY A 93 22.87 -25.02 -18.60
N ASP A 94 22.41 -23.82 -18.92
CA ASP A 94 23.23 -22.80 -19.57
C ASP A 94 24.14 -22.08 -18.54
N PRO A 95 25.45 -21.92 -18.83
CA PRO A 95 26.41 -21.31 -17.91
C PRO A 95 26.21 -19.80 -17.69
N LEU A 96 25.41 -19.10 -18.52
CA LEU A 96 25.11 -17.68 -18.33
C LEU A 96 24.51 -17.37 -16.96
N VAL A 97 23.90 -18.35 -16.29
CA VAL A 97 23.33 -18.17 -14.95
C VAL A 97 24.42 -17.93 -13.89
N GLU A 98 25.62 -18.47 -14.07
CA GLU A 98 26.71 -18.40 -13.08
C GLU A 98 27.16 -16.96 -12.82
N ALA A 99 27.13 -16.10 -13.84
CA ALA A 99 27.49 -14.69 -13.75
C ALA A 99 26.55 -13.87 -12.84
N HIS A 100 25.37 -14.40 -12.50
CA HIS A 100 24.32 -13.67 -11.77
C HIS A 100 24.06 -14.17 -10.35
N ILE A 101 24.75 -15.23 -9.92
CA ILE A 101 24.51 -15.88 -8.62
C ILE A 101 24.75 -14.90 -7.46
N ASP A 102 25.80 -14.10 -7.56
CA ASP A 102 26.21 -13.19 -6.48
C ASP A 102 25.52 -11.82 -6.55
N THR A 103 25.06 -11.40 -7.73
CA THR A 103 24.55 -10.05 -8.01
C THR A 103 23.03 -9.95 -7.97
N LEU A 104 22.30 -11.00 -8.37
CA LEU A 104 20.83 -11.05 -8.29
C LEU A 104 20.37 -11.69 -6.98
N ARG A 105 20.55 -10.97 -5.87
CA ARG A 105 20.11 -11.41 -4.55
C ARG A 105 18.62 -11.16 -4.33
N TYR A 106 17.92 -12.14 -3.77
CA TYR A 106 16.49 -12.07 -3.48
C TYR A 106 16.25 -12.00 -1.96
N PRO A 107 16.04 -10.81 -1.38
CA PRO A 107 15.98 -10.66 0.08
C PRO A 107 14.67 -11.15 0.71
N HIS A 108 13.69 -11.62 -0.07
CA HIS A 108 12.36 -11.98 0.42
C HIS A 108 12.07 -13.47 0.25
N GLY A 109 11.55 -14.11 1.32
CA GLY A 109 11.13 -15.51 1.29
C GLY A 109 10.10 -15.82 0.19
N ASP A 110 9.22 -14.86 -0.12
CA ASP A 110 8.27 -14.95 -1.23
C ASP A 110 8.93 -15.20 -2.58
N SER A 111 10.07 -14.54 -2.81
CA SER A 111 10.83 -14.74 -4.04
C SER A 111 11.32 -16.16 -4.08
N HIS A 112 11.84 -16.70 -2.97
CA HIS A 112 12.33 -18.08 -2.88
C HIS A 112 11.20 -19.10 -3.12
N GLU A 113 10.03 -18.90 -2.52
CA GLU A 113 8.86 -19.76 -2.74
C GLU A 113 8.42 -19.77 -4.20
N ASN A 114 8.27 -18.59 -4.81
CA ASN A 114 7.86 -18.46 -6.20
C ASN A 114 8.94 -18.95 -7.16
N ILE A 115 10.23 -18.72 -6.86
CA ILE A 115 11.36 -19.27 -7.63
C ILE A 115 11.31 -20.79 -7.60
N ARG A 116 11.10 -21.41 -6.43
CA ARG A 116 11.04 -22.87 -6.27
C ARG A 116 9.86 -23.48 -7.03
N SER A 117 8.65 -22.93 -6.85
CA SER A 117 7.45 -23.39 -7.56
C SER A 117 7.61 -23.24 -9.07
N ASN A 118 8.06 -22.08 -9.54
CA ASN A 118 8.24 -21.85 -10.97
C ASN A 118 9.38 -22.68 -11.57
N HIS A 119 10.46 -22.94 -10.83
CA HIS A 119 11.53 -23.84 -11.29
C HIS A 119 10.99 -25.25 -11.57
N LEU A 120 10.16 -25.78 -10.67
CA LEU A 120 9.49 -27.08 -10.87
C LEU A 120 8.56 -27.04 -12.08
N PHE A 121 7.73 -26.00 -12.19
CA PHE A 121 6.82 -25.82 -13.33
C PHE A 121 7.57 -25.75 -14.67
N ILE A 122 8.61 -24.92 -14.77
CA ILE A 122 9.44 -24.77 -15.97
C ILE A 122 10.08 -26.11 -16.36
N MET A 123 10.60 -26.86 -15.38
CA MET A 123 11.19 -28.18 -15.63
C MET A 123 10.20 -29.19 -16.22
N LEU A 124 8.97 -29.22 -15.68
CA LEU A 124 7.90 -30.07 -16.22
C LEU A 124 7.50 -29.61 -17.63
N TRP A 125 7.27 -28.32 -17.80
CA TRP A 125 6.86 -27.73 -19.07
C TRP A 125 7.90 -27.99 -20.18
N LEU A 126 9.19 -27.78 -19.92
CA LEU A 126 10.27 -28.03 -20.89
C LEU A 126 10.41 -29.52 -21.22
N LYS A 127 10.14 -30.42 -20.26
CA LYS A 127 10.15 -31.87 -20.49
C LYS A 127 9.02 -32.28 -21.43
N GLU A 128 7.82 -31.75 -21.22
CA GLU A 128 6.63 -32.08 -22.01
C GLU A 128 6.67 -31.47 -23.42
N ASN A 129 7.15 -30.23 -23.57
CA ASN A 129 7.05 -29.49 -24.84
C ASN A 129 8.30 -29.58 -25.73
N LEU A 130 9.50 -29.77 -25.16
CA LEU A 130 10.75 -29.73 -25.93
C LEU A 130 11.44 -31.09 -26.08
N GLY A 131 11.33 -31.99 -25.10
CA GLY A 131 12.05 -33.27 -25.13
C GLY A 131 13.55 -33.08 -25.39
N GLU A 132 14.05 -33.60 -26.52
CA GLU A 132 15.45 -33.49 -26.98
C GLU A 132 15.79 -32.14 -27.64
N ARG A 133 14.79 -31.35 -28.05
CA ARG A 133 14.97 -30.07 -28.78
C ARG A 133 15.33 -28.88 -27.87
N LYS A 134 15.71 -29.14 -26.62
CA LYS A 134 16.08 -28.11 -25.63
C LYS A 134 17.22 -27.20 -26.12
N LYS A 135 18.19 -27.75 -26.84
CA LYS A 135 19.33 -26.97 -27.37
C LYS A 135 18.91 -25.99 -28.48
N GLU A 136 18.00 -26.39 -29.35
CA GLU A 136 17.44 -25.50 -30.39
C GLU A 136 16.66 -24.36 -29.75
N PHE A 137 15.81 -24.68 -28.78
CA PHE A 137 15.04 -23.68 -28.04
C PHE A 137 15.94 -22.72 -27.24
N LEU A 138 17.01 -23.24 -26.62
CA LEU A 138 18.01 -22.41 -25.94
C LEU A 138 18.69 -21.42 -26.90
N LEU A 139 19.07 -21.89 -28.10
CA LEU A 139 19.65 -21.02 -29.11
C LEU A 139 18.65 -19.92 -29.52
N PHE A 140 17.38 -20.28 -29.71
CA PHE A 140 16.33 -19.29 -29.97
C PHE A 140 16.18 -18.27 -28.84
N LEU A 141 16.10 -18.74 -27.60
CA LEU A 141 15.95 -17.90 -26.41
C LEU A 141 17.11 -16.92 -26.26
N THR A 142 18.34 -17.35 -26.52
CA THR A 142 19.54 -16.56 -26.28
C THR A 142 19.90 -15.65 -27.45
N GLU A 143 19.76 -16.14 -28.69
CA GLU A 143 20.22 -15.45 -29.90
C GLU A 143 19.12 -14.76 -30.71
N HIS A 144 17.85 -15.14 -30.54
CA HIS A 144 16.72 -14.60 -31.30
C HIS A 144 15.71 -13.85 -30.45
N CYS A 145 15.68 -14.07 -29.13
CA CYS A 145 14.86 -13.22 -28.26
C CYS A 145 15.59 -11.93 -27.87
N GLU A 146 14.84 -10.84 -27.82
CA GLU A 146 15.34 -9.48 -27.63
C GLU A 146 14.61 -8.73 -26.52
N MET A 147 15.31 -7.77 -25.92
CA MET A 147 14.77 -6.79 -24.99
C MET A 147 15.11 -5.37 -25.44
N VAL A 148 14.22 -4.42 -25.16
CA VAL A 148 14.53 -2.98 -25.27
C VAL A 148 15.20 -2.56 -23.97
N GLU A 149 16.53 -2.53 -23.97
CA GLU A 149 17.31 -2.05 -22.83
C GLU A 149 17.35 -0.53 -22.85
N ILE A 150 16.97 0.09 -21.73
CA ILE A 150 17.02 1.53 -21.53
C ILE A 150 17.94 1.78 -20.33
N VAL A 151 19.08 2.40 -20.58
CA VAL A 151 20.05 2.75 -19.55
C VAL A 151 19.99 4.25 -19.28
N VAL A 152 19.88 4.62 -18.01
CA VAL A 152 19.91 6.01 -17.56
C VAL A 152 20.88 6.18 -16.39
N ASP A 153 21.53 7.35 -16.33
CA ASP A 153 22.48 7.69 -15.28
C ASP A 153 21.79 8.24 -14.01
N SER A 154 20.49 8.56 -14.10
CA SER A 154 19.70 9.08 -12.98
C SER A 154 18.59 8.13 -12.58
N LEU A 155 18.59 7.74 -11.30
CA LEU A 155 17.52 6.92 -10.75
C LEU A 155 16.14 7.57 -10.90
N SER A 156 16.07 8.91 -10.78
CA SER A 156 14.81 9.65 -10.94
C SER A 156 14.26 9.54 -12.36
N GLU A 157 15.12 9.63 -13.39
CA GLU A 157 14.73 9.42 -14.78
C GLU A 157 14.26 7.98 -15.02
N ALA A 158 14.96 7.00 -14.44
CA ALA A 158 14.59 5.58 -14.55
C ALA A 158 13.17 5.33 -14.04
N PHE A 159 12.83 5.94 -12.90
CA PHE A 159 11.50 5.85 -12.32
C PHE A 159 10.44 6.61 -13.12
N GLN A 160 10.76 7.78 -13.69
CA GLN A 160 9.84 8.48 -14.59
C GLN A 160 9.51 7.62 -15.82
N MET A 161 10.51 6.93 -16.37
CA MET A 161 10.32 6.00 -17.48
C MET A 161 9.48 4.80 -17.08
N PHE A 162 9.82 4.15 -15.97
CA PHE A 162 9.02 3.07 -15.38
C PHE A 162 7.56 3.51 -15.20
N ASP A 163 7.35 4.70 -14.67
CA ASP A 163 6.04 5.29 -14.44
C ASP A 163 5.25 5.53 -15.73
N SER A 164 5.94 5.91 -16.82
CA SER A 164 5.34 6.12 -18.14
C SER A 164 4.98 4.80 -18.85
N GLN A 165 5.80 3.75 -18.68
CA GLN A 165 5.59 2.44 -19.31
C GLN A 165 4.49 1.64 -18.63
N ASN A 166 4.42 1.67 -17.29
CA ASN A 166 3.36 0.96 -16.55
C ASN A 166 1.95 1.52 -16.80
N GLY A 167 1.81 2.73 -17.33
CA GLY A 167 0.52 3.32 -17.70
C GLY A 167 -0.20 2.59 -18.85
N ARG A 168 0.48 1.69 -19.57
CA ARG A 168 -0.10 0.90 -20.68
C ARG A 168 -0.43 -0.56 -20.30
N GLY A 169 -0.02 -1.02 -19.11
CA GLY A 169 -0.20 -2.39 -18.62
C GLY A 169 -1.08 -2.47 -17.36
N LYS A 170 -1.00 -3.58 -16.60
CA LYS A 170 -1.62 -3.67 -15.27
C LYS A 170 -0.93 -2.66 -14.34
N GLU A 171 -1.64 -1.59 -14.00
CA GLU A 171 -1.10 -0.51 -13.16
C GLU A 171 -0.52 -1.06 -11.85
N LEU A 172 0.66 -0.55 -11.47
CA LEU A 172 1.23 -0.79 -10.15
C LEU A 172 0.35 -0.11 -9.10
N GLU A 173 0.11 -0.78 -7.97
CA GLU A 173 -0.60 -0.16 -6.85
C GLU A 173 0.17 1.09 -6.38
N ALA A 174 -0.54 2.19 -6.13
CA ALA A 174 0.05 3.50 -5.86
C ALA A 174 0.99 3.51 -4.63
N TYR A 175 0.74 2.64 -3.64
CA TYR A 175 1.60 2.50 -2.46
C TYR A 175 2.98 1.90 -2.78
N ASN A 176 3.10 1.07 -3.82
CA ASN A 176 4.40 0.53 -4.24
C ASN A 176 5.30 1.61 -4.85
N LEU A 177 4.69 2.61 -5.51
CA LEU A 177 5.42 3.79 -5.99
C LEU A 177 5.95 4.63 -4.82
N LEU A 178 5.16 4.75 -3.74
CA LEU A 178 5.59 5.44 -2.52
C LEU A 178 6.76 4.70 -1.85
N LYS A 179 6.68 3.38 -1.71
CA LYS A 179 7.78 2.56 -1.16
C LYS A 179 9.11 2.89 -1.82
N ALA A 180 9.15 2.80 -3.16
CA ALA A 180 10.34 3.11 -3.93
C ALA A 180 10.77 4.58 -3.75
N TYR A 181 9.83 5.53 -3.79
CA TYR A 181 10.13 6.95 -3.57
C TYR A 181 10.80 7.23 -2.22
N HIS A 182 10.29 6.63 -1.14
CA HIS A 182 10.84 6.86 0.19
C HIS A 182 12.16 6.13 0.41
N ILE A 183 12.37 4.92 -0.13
CA ILE A 183 13.69 4.23 -0.09
C ILE A 183 14.78 5.07 -0.75
N ARG A 184 14.46 5.76 -1.87
CA ARG A 184 15.40 6.69 -2.52
C ARG A 184 15.77 7.90 -1.68
N SER A 185 14.95 8.26 -0.70
CA SER A 185 15.22 9.42 0.16
C SER A 185 16.07 9.06 1.38
N MET A 186 16.62 7.84 1.43
CA MET A 186 17.41 7.31 2.55
C MET A 186 18.89 7.19 2.19
N ASP A 187 19.49 8.26 1.66
CA ASP A 187 20.90 8.20 1.19
C ASP A 187 21.90 7.92 2.31
N GLU A 188 21.57 8.26 3.56
CA GLU A 188 22.41 8.06 4.75
C GLU A 188 22.21 6.71 5.46
N GLU A 189 21.11 6.02 5.17
CA GLU A 189 20.83 4.73 5.82
C GLU A 189 21.62 3.63 5.12
N ASP A 190 22.14 2.69 5.92
CA ASP A 190 22.86 1.53 5.40
C ASP A 190 21.94 0.59 4.61
N GLN A 191 22.55 -0.31 3.85
CA GLN A 191 21.81 -1.22 2.98
C GLN A 191 20.96 -2.24 3.76
N GLU A 192 21.41 -2.67 4.94
CA GLU A 192 20.65 -3.62 5.78
C GLU A 192 19.37 -2.97 6.32
N THR A 193 19.45 -1.71 6.76
CA THR A 193 18.29 -0.93 7.19
C THR A 193 17.26 -0.79 6.08
N LYS A 194 17.69 -0.49 4.84
CA LYS A 194 16.78 -0.42 3.68
C LYS A 194 16.10 -1.76 3.41
N ILE A 195 16.84 -2.88 3.50
CA ILE A 195 16.30 -4.23 3.29
C ILE A 195 15.28 -4.56 4.37
N LEU A 196 15.58 -4.25 5.63
CA LEU A 196 14.69 -4.47 6.76
C LEU A 196 13.36 -3.71 6.60
N LEU A 197 13.42 -2.44 6.18
CA LEU A 197 12.22 -1.65 5.93
C LEU A 197 11.39 -2.20 4.77
N ASP A 198 12.04 -2.65 3.70
CA ASP A 198 11.35 -3.28 2.58
C ASP A 198 10.65 -4.59 2.99
N GLN A 199 11.36 -5.45 3.74
CA GLN A 199 10.78 -6.68 4.29
C GLN A 199 9.58 -6.39 5.20
N ARG A 200 9.67 -5.40 6.10
CA ARG A 200 8.55 -4.98 6.96
C ARG A 200 7.36 -4.52 6.13
N TRP A 201 7.61 -3.71 5.10
CA TRP A 201 6.57 -3.24 4.18
C TRP A 201 5.86 -4.39 3.47
N GLU A 202 6.63 -5.32 2.88
CA GLU A 202 6.08 -6.47 2.18
C GLU A 202 5.32 -7.41 3.12
N ASN A 203 5.79 -7.61 4.35
CA ASN A 203 5.06 -8.36 5.37
C ASN A 203 3.72 -7.68 5.74
N GLY A 204 3.70 -6.36 5.81
CA GLY A 204 2.47 -5.57 6.02
C GLY A 204 1.40 -5.75 4.93
N THR A 205 1.76 -6.21 3.73
CA THR A 205 0.79 -6.53 2.65
C THR A 205 0.06 -7.86 2.87
N ARG A 206 0.46 -8.68 3.85
CA ARG A 206 0.05 -10.08 3.98
C ARG A 206 -0.40 -10.38 5.40
N VAL A 207 -1.65 -10.09 5.70
CA VAL A 207 -2.30 -10.67 6.88
C VAL A 207 -3.32 -11.70 6.41
N SER A 208 -3.09 -12.94 6.84
CA SER A 208 -4.06 -14.01 6.68
C SER A 208 -5.28 -13.66 7.53
N SER A 209 -6.41 -13.45 6.87
CA SER A 209 -7.69 -13.47 7.58
C SER A 209 -7.91 -14.89 8.11
N LEU A 210 -7.85 -15.06 9.44
CA LEU A 210 -8.14 -16.31 10.16
C LEU A 210 -9.51 -16.91 9.77
N ALA A 211 -10.41 -16.14 9.14
CA ALA A 211 -11.77 -16.55 8.85
C ALA A 211 -11.99 -17.16 7.45
N LYS A 212 -11.08 -16.99 6.48
CA LYS A 212 -11.33 -17.43 5.08
C LYS A 212 -10.14 -17.95 4.28
N GLY A 213 -8.92 -17.99 4.83
CA GLY A 213 -7.75 -18.42 4.06
C GLY A 213 -7.35 -17.49 2.90
N GLU A 214 -7.99 -16.32 2.77
CA GLU A 214 -7.66 -15.29 1.79
C GLU A 214 -6.65 -14.32 2.40
N SER A 215 -5.55 -14.03 1.69
CA SER A 215 -4.61 -12.98 2.05
C SER A 215 -5.25 -11.62 1.74
N VAL A 216 -5.41 -10.77 2.76
CA VAL A 216 -5.91 -9.40 2.57
C VAL A 216 -4.72 -8.46 2.44
N ASP A 217 -4.68 -7.70 1.35
CA ASP A 217 -3.73 -6.60 1.17
C ASP A 217 -4.14 -5.43 2.09
N ILE A 218 -3.57 -5.42 3.29
CA ILE A 218 -3.82 -4.37 4.29
C ILE A 218 -3.33 -3.02 3.79
N LEU A 219 -2.16 -2.94 3.14
CA LEU A 219 -1.63 -1.66 2.69
C LEU A 219 -2.57 -0.99 1.70
N LYS A 220 -3.22 -1.75 0.82
CA LYS A 220 -4.27 -1.21 -0.04
C LYS A 220 -5.43 -0.61 0.75
N GLN A 221 -5.89 -1.27 1.82
CA GLN A 221 -6.95 -0.73 2.68
C GLN A 221 -6.46 0.50 3.46
N ILE A 222 -5.27 0.46 4.03
CA ILE A 222 -4.72 1.55 4.84
C ILE A 222 -4.47 2.78 3.99
N PHE A 223 -3.73 2.68 2.87
CA PHE A 223 -3.50 3.82 2.00
C PHE A 223 -4.79 4.31 1.37
N GLY A 224 -5.57 3.40 0.77
CA GLY A 224 -6.70 3.76 -0.06
C GLY A 224 -7.93 4.22 0.70
N GLU A 225 -8.19 3.61 1.86
CA GLU A 225 -9.43 3.83 2.60
C GLU A 225 -9.18 4.62 3.87
N GLN A 226 -8.12 4.34 4.63
CA GLN A 226 -7.97 4.88 5.99
C GLN A 226 -7.09 6.13 6.07
N LEU A 227 -5.92 6.16 5.45
CA LEU A 227 -5.00 7.30 5.52
C LEU A 227 -5.40 8.38 4.52
N TYR A 228 -5.45 8.06 3.22
CA TYR A 228 -5.68 9.05 2.17
C TYR A 228 -6.99 9.81 2.39
N ARG A 229 -8.09 9.08 2.56
CA ARG A 229 -9.41 9.70 2.69
C ARG A 229 -9.53 10.51 3.97
N THR A 230 -9.02 10.00 5.10
CA THR A 230 -9.01 10.76 6.35
C THR A 230 -8.25 12.07 6.20
N ARG A 231 -7.07 12.05 5.57
CA ARG A 231 -6.25 13.24 5.35
C ARG A 231 -6.93 14.28 4.46
N VAL A 232 -7.62 13.85 3.41
CA VAL A 232 -8.33 14.74 2.49
C VAL A 232 -9.63 15.28 3.11
N TRP A 233 -10.46 14.41 3.70
CA TRP A 233 -11.72 14.82 4.33
C TRP A 233 -11.50 15.74 5.55
N SER A 234 -10.43 15.52 6.32
CA SER A 234 -10.06 16.40 7.44
C SER A 234 -9.79 17.85 7.02
N ARG A 235 -9.40 18.06 5.75
CA ARG A 235 -9.15 19.37 5.13
C ARG A 235 -10.31 19.84 4.25
N ARG A 236 -11.51 19.30 4.46
CA ARG A 236 -12.73 19.59 3.69
C ARG A 236 -12.68 19.23 2.20
N GLY A 237 -11.75 18.39 1.79
CA GLY A 237 -11.66 17.89 0.42
C GLY A 237 -12.64 16.76 0.14
N GLU A 238 -12.75 16.37 -1.13
CA GLU A 238 -13.50 15.20 -1.59
C GLU A 238 -12.51 14.06 -1.88
N ALA A 239 -12.78 12.86 -1.36
CA ALA A 239 -11.85 11.73 -1.46
C ALA A 239 -12.50 10.51 -2.11
N LEU A 240 -12.17 10.27 -3.38
CA LEU A 240 -12.45 9.02 -4.08
C LEU A 240 -11.36 7.97 -3.74
N GLY A 241 -11.13 7.01 -4.65
CA GLY A 241 -10.08 6.01 -4.45
C GLY A 241 -8.68 6.62 -4.56
N PHE A 242 -7.74 6.10 -3.78
CA PHE A 242 -6.33 6.46 -3.88
C PHE A 242 -5.72 5.85 -5.14
N VAL A 243 -5.22 6.72 -6.02
CA VAL A 243 -4.58 6.34 -7.30
C VAL A 243 -3.29 7.13 -7.48
N LYS A 244 -2.53 6.81 -8.53
CA LYS A 244 -1.26 7.47 -8.85
C LYS A 244 -1.34 9.00 -8.86
N LYS A 245 -2.47 9.58 -9.29
CA LYS A 245 -2.69 11.03 -9.33
C LYS A 245 -2.65 11.71 -7.96
N ASN A 246 -2.82 10.94 -6.87
CA ASN A 246 -2.93 11.45 -5.51
C ASN A 246 -1.73 11.08 -4.63
N ILE A 247 -0.68 10.44 -5.18
CA ILE A 247 0.50 10.02 -4.40
C ILE A 247 1.26 11.17 -3.75
N GLU A 248 1.12 12.38 -4.30
CA GLU A 248 1.72 13.60 -3.73
C GLU A 248 1.25 13.87 -2.30
N GLU A 249 0.08 13.35 -1.90
CA GLU A 249 -0.40 13.44 -0.51
C GLU A 249 0.55 12.77 0.50
N PHE A 250 1.31 11.77 0.03
CA PHE A 250 2.28 11.04 0.85
C PHE A 250 3.73 11.35 0.49
N LYS A 251 3.98 12.28 -0.43
CA LYS A 251 5.34 12.77 -0.69
C LYS A 251 5.60 14.01 0.16
N GLY A 252 6.59 13.88 1.01
CA GLY A 252 6.98 14.88 1.99
C GLY A 252 8.17 15.71 1.57
N PHE A 253 8.77 16.37 2.56
CA PHE A 253 10.11 16.93 2.42
C PHE A 253 11.16 15.90 2.84
N THR A 254 12.34 15.99 2.25
CA THR A 254 13.52 15.21 2.64
C THR A 254 14.40 16.08 3.53
N ILE A 255 14.99 15.48 4.56
CA ILE A 255 16.05 16.10 5.34
C ILE A 255 17.22 15.13 5.35
N SER A 256 18.34 15.59 4.83
CA SER A 256 19.61 14.88 4.84
C SER A 256 20.74 15.85 5.22
N GLN A 257 21.91 15.33 5.52
CA GLN A 257 23.16 16.08 5.68
C GLN A 257 23.51 16.86 4.42
N ARG A 258 23.01 16.45 3.25
CA ARG A 258 23.26 17.08 1.96
C ARG A 258 22.15 18.07 1.56
N ASP A 259 20.92 17.85 2.03
CA ASP A 259 19.75 18.66 1.70
C ASP A 259 19.19 19.38 2.92
N SER A 260 19.23 20.71 2.86
CA SER A 260 18.59 21.56 3.88
C SER A 260 17.07 21.67 3.65
N ALA A 261 16.37 22.03 4.73
CA ALA A 261 14.96 22.37 4.66
C ALA A 261 14.69 23.45 3.60
N LYS A 262 13.97 23.08 2.53
CA LYS A 262 13.69 23.98 1.39
C LYS A 262 12.91 25.25 1.77
N TYR A 263 12.06 25.17 2.80
CA TYR A 263 11.19 26.27 3.20
C TYR A 263 11.20 26.44 4.73
N PRO A 264 11.04 27.68 5.24
CA PRO A 264 11.08 27.95 6.68
C PRO A 264 10.10 27.13 7.52
N PHE A 265 8.90 26.81 7.01
CA PHE A 265 7.91 26.03 7.77
C PHE A 265 8.37 24.58 8.04
N HIS A 266 9.31 24.06 7.26
CA HIS A 266 9.90 22.74 7.51
C HIS A 266 10.74 22.73 8.80
N ASN A 267 11.23 23.88 9.28
CA ASN A 267 12.07 23.94 10.48
C ASN A 267 11.33 23.43 11.73
N THR A 268 10.04 23.74 11.87
CA THR A 268 9.23 23.24 12.99
C THR A 268 9.09 21.72 12.93
N HIS A 269 8.88 21.16 11.74
CA HIS A 269 8.80 19.70 11.57
C HIS A 269 10.15 19.03 11.76
N PHE A 270 11.24 19.66 11.34
CA PHE A 270 12.59 19.16 11.58
C PHE A 270 12.90 19.08 13.07
N LEU A 271 12.57 20.13 13.83
CA LEU A 271 12.73 20.14 15.28
C LEU A 271 11.94 18.99 15.94
N GLN A 272 10.68 18.78 15.51
CA GLN A 272 9.86 17.67 16.01
C GLN A 272 10.51 16.31 15.70
N LEU A 273 11.00 16.12 14.48
CA LEU A 273 11.68 14.88 14.09
C LEU A 273 12.94 14.61 14.93
N LEU A 274 13.77 15.63 15.15
CA LEU A 274 14.97 15.51 15.99
C LEU A 274 14.60 15.17 17.44
N ALA A 275 13.59 15.84 17.99
CA ALA A 275 13.10 15.55 19.33
C ALA A 275 12.60 14.11 19.43
N THR A 276 11.77 13.65 18.49
CA THR A 276 11.28 12.26 18.44
C THR A 276 12.42 11.25 18.37
N ARG A 277 13.40 11.46 17.47
CA ARG A 277 14.58 10.57 17.36
C ARG A 277 15.38 10.51 18.66
N HIS A 278 15.60 11.66 19.30
CA HIS A 278 16.32 11.74 20.56
C HIS A 278 15.56 11.02 21.69
N LEU A 279 14.25 11.22 21.80
CA LEU A 279 13.40 10.56 22.78
C LEU A 279 13.38 9.04 22.60
N ASN A 280 13.29 8.57 21.35
CA ASN A 280 13.35 7.14 21.03
C ASN A 280 14.72 6.55 21.39
N HIS A 281 15.82 7.30 21.21
CA HIS A 281 17.17 6.85 21.56
C HIS A 281 17.40 6.75 23.08
N ILE A 282 16.84 7.67 23.87
CA ILE A 282 17.00 7.66 25.33
C ILE A 282 16.16 6.54 25.99
N GLY A 283 15.35 5.79 25.22
CA GLY A 283 14.58 4.64 25.71
C GLY A 283 13.55 5.05 26.77
N GLY A 284 13.09 6.31 26.71
CA GLY A 284 12.45 6.95 27.85
C GLY A 284 10.93 6.86 27.80
N SER A 285 10.35 6.15 28.76
CA SER A 285 9.08 6.59 29.35
C SER A 285 9.27 7.99 29.95
N VAL A 286 9.27 9.02 29.10
CA VAL A 286 9.24 10.40 29.56
C VAL A 286 7.90 10.60 30.24
N LYS A 287 7.94 10.99 31.51
CA LYS A 287 6.73 11.31 32.27
C LYS A 287 5.90 12.34 31.49
N GLY A 288 4.67 11.96 31.15
CA GLY A 288 3.72 12.84 30.46
C GLY A 288 3.49 12.54 28.98
N ILE A 289 4.23 11.61 28.35
CA ILE A 289 3.83 11.10 27.03
C ILE A 289 2.52 10.33 27.17
N LYS A 290 1.54 10.68 26.33
CA LYS A 290 0.26 9.98 26.26
C LYS A 290 0.25 9.08 25.02
N GLY A 291 0.15 7.77 25.26
CA GLY A 291 -0.09 6.78 24.21
C GLY A 291 -1.52 6.85 23.68
N ARG A 292 -1.79 6.11 22.60
CA ARG A 292 -3.16 5.98 22.07
C ARG A 292 -3.94 4.89 22.80
N PHE A 293 -3.26 3.85 23.24
CA PHE A 293 -3.84 2.78 24.05
C PHE A 293 -3.55 3.03 25.53
N ASN A 294 -4.48 2.60 26.40
CA ASN A 294 -4.30 2.73 27.84
C ASN A 294 -3.36 1.65 28.40
N SER A 295 -3.16 0.56 27.66
CA SER A 295 -2.23 -0.51 28.02
C SER A 295 -0.76 -0.05 27.85
N LYS A 296 0.13 -0.49 28.74
CA LYS A 296 1.58 -0.14 28.68
C LYS A 296 2.31 -0.74 27.47
N LEU A 297 1.64 -1.56 26.66
CA LEU A 297 2.20 -2.29 25.52
C LEU A 297 1.79 -1.59 24.21
N ASP A 298 2.24 -0.34 24.05
CA ASP A 298 2.31 0.36 22.75
C ASP A 298 3.49 -0.19 21.92
N GLU A 299 3.80 -1.49 22.01
CA GLU A 299 4.89 -2.09 21.23
C GLU A 299 4.63 -1.89 19.73
N GLY A 300 5.52 -1.12 19.10
CA GLY A 300 5.52 -0.83 17.67
C GLY A 300 4.65 0.38 17.24
N ILE A 301 3.98 1.06 18.17
CA ILE A 301 3.18 2.26 17.87
C ILE A 301 3.96 3.50 18.30
N ASP A 302 4.35 4.34 17.33
CA ASP A 302 5.03 5.60 17.64
C ASP A 302 4.02 6.60 18.25
N PRO A 303 4.23 7.10 19.49
CA PRO A 303 3.33 8.06 20.13
C PRO A 303 3.47 9.48 19.56
N PHE A 304 4.51 9.76 18.76
CA PHE A 304 4.81 11.10 18.24
C PHE A 304 4.32 11.34 16.82
N VAL A 305 3.83 10.31 16.12
CA VAL A 305 3.22 10.48 14.80
C VAL A 305 1.78 10.95 14.92
N SER A 306 1.26 11.65 13.90
CA SER A 306 -0.17 11.97 13.79
C SER A 306 -0.66 11.82 12.34
N ILE A 307 -1.92 11.43 12.15
CA ILE A 307 -2.44 10.99 10.86
C ILE A 307 -2.35 12.08 9.80
N ASN A 308 -2.53 13.35 10.21
CA ASN A 308 -2.51 14.53 9.37
C ASN A 308 -1.19 15.30 9.42
N GLN A 309 -0.13 14.71 9.98
CA GLN A 309 1.18 15.36 10.01
C GLN A 309 1.76 15.55 8.60
N THR A 310 2.66 16.52 8.47
CA THR A 310 3.48 16.66 7.28
C THR A 310 4.36 15.41 7.12
N ILE A 311 4.38 14.83 5.93
CA ILE A 311 5.20 13.65 5.69
C ILE A 311 6.67 14.05 5.65
N VAL A 312 7.51 13.21 6.26
CA VAL A 312 8.96 13.26 6.15
C VAL A 312 9.39 12.06 5.33
N ASN A 313 10.17 12.29 4.27
CA ASN A 313 10.60 11.22 3.38
C ASN A 313 11.61 10.28 4.05
N GLY A 314 11.84 9.10 3.47
CA GLY A 314 12.79 8.13 4.00
C GLY A 314 12.22 7.30 5.15
N LYS A 315 13.07 6.92 6.10
CA LYS A 315 12.74 6.02 7.21
C LYS A 315 11.51 6.47 8.02
N ALA A 316 11.37 7.78 8.27
CA ALA A 316 10.26 8.33 9.03
C ALA A 316 8.88 8.05 8.39
N PHE A 317 8.81 7.97 7.06
CA PHE A 317 7.58 7.56 6.37
C PHE A 317 7.23 6.10 6.65
N PHE A 318 8.21 5.20 6.65
CA PHE A 318 7.98 3.79 6.96
C PHE A 318 7.52 3.60 8.41
N ASP A 319 8.15 4.30 9.36
CA ASP A 319 7.76 4.28 10.77
C ASP A 319 6.32 4.83 10.97
N TYR A 320 5.95 5.88 10.21
CA TYR A 320 4.58 6.40 10.16
C TYR A 320 3.59 5.34 9.66
N ILE A 321 3.85 4.71 8.52
CA ILE A 321 2.96 3.70 7.93
C ILE A 321 2.82 2.49 8.84
N GLU A 322 3.92 2.03 9.45
CA GLU A 322 3.92 0.88 10.33
C GLU A 322 3.09 1.15 11.60
N THR A 323 3.17 2.35 12.16
CA THR A 323 2.30 2.76 13.27
C THR A 323 0.82 2.60 12.94
N TYR A 324 0.38 3.11 11.78
CA TYR A 324 -1.02 2.99 11.37
C TYR A 324 -1.39 1.57 10.93
N ASN A 325 -0.44 0.78 10.43
CA ASN A 325 -0.63 -0.64 10.18
C ASN A 325 -1.01 -1.38 11.46
N GLN A 326 -0.25 -1.17 12.52
CA GLN A 326 -0.51 -1.81 13.81
C GLN A 326 -1.82 -1.32 14.44
N ILE A 327 -2.10 -0.01 14.40
CA ILE A 327 -3.39 0.52 14.89
C ILE A 327 -4.55 -0.11 14.11
N TYR A 328 -4.45 -0.21 12.78
CA TYR A 328 -5.51 -0.79 11.96
C TYR A 328 -5.75 -2.27 12.28
N GLN A 329 -4.66 -3.05 12.42
CA GLN A 329 -4.73 -4.46 12.80
C GLN A 329 -5.40 -4.63 14.17
N ARG A 330 -4.95 -3.86 15.19
CA ARG A 330 -5.51 -3.93 16.55
C ARG A 330 -6.98 -3.54 16.62
N LEU A 331 -7.40 -2.52 15.87
CA LEU A 331 -8.79 -2.03 15.90
C LEU A 331 -9.76 -2.89 15.08
N PHE A 332 -9.36 -3.37 13.90
CA PHE A 332 -10.31 -3.90 12.92
C PHE A 332 -10.06 -5.34 12.46
N LEU A 333 -8.90 -5.93 12.74
CA LEU A 333 -8.58 -7.31 12.35
C LEU A 333 -8.50 -8.24 13.56
N ASN A 334 -7.81 -7.83 14.62
CA ASN A 334 -7.61 -8.63 15.83
C ASN A 334 -8.81 -8.47 16.78
N LEU A 335 -9.97 -8.97 16.34
CA LEU A 335 -11.25 -8.76 17.01
C LEU A 335 -11.53 -9.73 18.18
N THR A 336 -10.85 -10.88 18.24
CA THR A 336 -11.17 -11.97 19.19
C THR A 336 -10.18 -12.11 20.35
N ASP A 337 -8.96 -11.59 20.20
CA ASP A 337 -7.83 -12.05 21.03
C ASP A 337 -7.46 -11.08 22.16
N SER A 338 -8.11 -9.92 22.27
CA SER A 338 -7.80 -8.92 23.31
C SER A 338 -9.02 -8.48 24.11
N GLN A 339 -8.87 -8.36 25.44
CA GLN A 339 -9.83 -7.63 26.29
C GLN A 339 -9.85 -6.12 25.97
N GLU A 340 -8.75 -5.59 25.40
CA GLU A 340 -8.65 -4.21 24.96
C GLU A 340 -9.73 -3.85 23.92
N LEU A 341 -10.46 -2.75 24.16
CA LEU A 341 -11.55 -2.26 23.32
C LEU A 341 -12.64 -3.31 23.03
N ALA A 342 -12.86 -4.29 23.91
CA ALA A 342 -13.79 -5.41 23.67
C ALA A 342 -15.21 -4.94 23.31
N GLU A 343 -15.75 -3.91 23.99
CA GLU A 343 -17.07 -3.35 23.68
C GLU A 343 -17.13 -2.79 22.25
N PHE A 344 -16.14 -1.98 21.84
CA PHE A 344 -16.07 -1.45 20.48
C PHE A 344 -15.89 -2.56 19.45
N LYS A 345 -15.02 -3.54 19.71
CA LYS A 345 -14.75 -4.66 18.78
C LYS A 345 -15.99 -5.53 18.57
N ASN A 346 -16.71 -5.84 19.65
CA ASN A 346 -17.99 -6.55 19.58
C ASN A 346 -19.01 -5.74 18.80
N PHE A 347 -19.15 -4.44 19.10
CA PHE A 347 -20.03 -3.55 18.35
C PHE A 347 -19.68 -3.52 16.86
N TYR A 348 -18.41 -3.38 16.51
CA TYR A 348 -17.97 -3.35 15.11
C TYR A 348 -18.25 -4.68 14.40
N LYS A 349 -17.96 -5.81 15.04
CA LYS A 349 -18.27 -7.16 14.51
C LYS A 349 -19.77 -7.33 14.29
N GLU A 350 -20.57 -6.89 15.24
CA GLU A 350 -22.02 -7.02 15.15
C GLU A 350 -22.61 -6.04 14.15
N GLN A 351 -22.26 -4.76 14.17
CA GLN A 351 -22.98 -3.71 13.41
C GLN A 351 -22.38 -3.44 12.02
N CYS A 352 -21.09 -3.68 11.81
CA CYS A 352 -20.41 -3.32 10.57
C CYS A 352 -20.02 -4.51 9.69
N LEU A 353 -19.85 -5.71 10.26
CA LEU A 353 -19.57 -6.93 9.49
C LEU A 353 -20.87 -7.64 9.11
N TYR A 354 -21.35 -7.39 7.89
CA TYR A 354 -22.57 -8.01 7.36
C TYR A 354 -22.28 -9.35 6.69
N LYS A 355 -23.16 -10.35 6.88
CA LYS A 355 -23.09 -11.63 6.15
C LYS A 355 -23.24 -11.47 4.63
N HIS A 356 -23.96 -10.44 4.18
CA HIS A 356 -24.19 -10.14 2.77
C HIS A 356 -23.41 -8.91 2.33
N ASN A 357 -22.64 -9.05 1.26
CA ASN A 357 -21.71 -8.04 0.76
C ASN A 357 -22.41 -6.99 -0.11
N ARG A 358 -23.18 -6.08 0.50
CA ARG A 358 -23.84 -4.98 -0.21
C ARG A 358 -22.86 -3.82 -0.35
N ALA A 359 -22.62 -3.35 -1.57
CA ALA A 359 -21.63 -2.30 -1.85
C ALA A 359 -21.84 -1.02 -1.02
N GLY A 360 -23.10 -0.59 -0.83
CA GLY A 360 -23.42 0.59 -0.02
C GLY A 360 -23.04 0.45 1.47
N ASP A 361 -23.23 -0.74 2.05
CA ASP A 361 -22.88 -1.01 3.44
C ASP A 361 -21.35 -1.03 3.59
N ARG A 362 -20.64 -1.54 2.57
CA ARG A 362 -19.17 -1.48 2.51
C ARG A 362 -18.67 -0.03 2.52
N TYR A 363 -19.23 0.85 1.69
CA TYR A 363 -18.80 2.25 1.63
C TYR A 363 -19.04 3.01 2.94
N LEU A 364 -20.18 2.78 3.60
CA LEU A 364 -20.44 3.38 4.91
C LEU A 364 -19.50 2.84 5.99
N CYS A 365 -19.20 1.54 5.96
CA CYS A 365 -18.22 0.92 6.85
C CYS A 365 -16.82 1.52 6.64
N GLU A 366 -16.39 1.73 5.38
CA GLU A 366 -15.12 2.40 5.07
C GLU A 366 -15.04 3.80 5.71
N VAL A 367 -16.07 4.63 5.59
CA VAL A 367 -16.09 5.97 6.23
C VAL A 367 -16.11 5.88 7.75
N PHE A 368 -16.90 4.96 8.31
CA PHE A 368 -16.96 4.75 9.75
C PHE A 368 -15.58 4.39 10.32
N LYS A 369 -14.86 3.47 9.66
CA LYS A 369 -13.48 3.12 10.02
C LYS A 369 -12.58 4.34 9.99
N SER A 370 -12.64 5.16 8.94
CA SER A 370 -11.80 6.35 8.80
C SER A 370 -12.06 7.40 9.88
N LEU A 371 -13.33 7.64 10.26
CA LEU A 371 -13.67 8.53 11.38
C LEU A 371 -13.19 7.98 12.71
N VAL A 372 -13.38 6.68 12.96
CA VAL A 372 -12.83 5.98 14.14
C VAL A 372 -11.31 6.14 14.18
N PHE A 373 -10.64 5.96 13.05
CA PHE A 373 -9.19 6.05 12.93
C PHE A 373 -8.68 7.46 13.28
N LEU A 374 -9.32 8.51 12.74
CA LEU A 374 -9.00 9.91 13.07
C LEU A 374 -9.25 10.24 14.54
N LEU A 375 -10.38 9.81 15.08
CA LEU A 375 -10.75 10.06 16.47
C LEU A 375 -9.77 9.35 17.41
N PHE A 376 -9.45 8.09 17.12
CA PHE A 376 -8.52 7.28 17.90
C PHE A 376 -7.10 7.84 17.83
N ASP A 377 -6.64 8.31 16.65
CA ASP A 377 -5.33 8.97 16.52
C ASP A 377 -5.19 10.16 17.48
N LYS A 378 -6.28 10.89 17.69
CA LYS A 378 -6.26 12.16 18.41
C LYS A 378 -6.61 12.06 19.90
N PHE A 379 -7.57 11.20 20.25
CA PHE A 379 -8.11 11.09 21.61
C PHE A 379 -7.87 9.72 22.24
N GLY A 380 -7.23 8.79 21.52
CA GLY A 380 -6.92 7.45 21.99
C GLY A 380 -8.16 6.61 22.29
N GLU A 381 -7.94 5.60 23.11
CA GLU A 381 -8.94 4.64 23.59
C GLU A 381 -10.13 5.32 24.27
N ASP A 382 -9.88 6.26 25.19
CA ASP A 382 -10.92 6.97 25.92
C ASP A 382 -11.88 7.72 24.97
N GLY A 383 -11.31 8.40 23.98
CA GLY A 383 -12.08 9.13 22.98
C GLY A 383 -12.91 8.18 22.13
N LEU A 384 -12.30 7.09 21.66
CA LEU A 384 -13.00 6.07 20.87
C LEU A 384 -14.20 5.52 21.61
N MET A 385 -14.00 5.06 22.85
CA MET A 385 -15.06 4.48 23.68
C MET A 385 -16.22 5.45 23.93
N LYS A 386 -15.93 6.74 24.04
CA LYS A 386 -16.96 7.77 24.22
C LYS A 386 -17.77 8.06 22.95
N TYR A 387 -17.16 8.01 21.76
CA TYR A 387 -17.76 8.56 20.54
C TYR A 387 -18.09 7.55 19.44
N TYR A 388 -17.67 6.29 19.50
CA TYR A 388 -17.90 5.36 18.38
C TYR A 388 -19.38 5.16 18.01
N LYS A 389 -20.31 5.13 18.98
CA LYS A 389 -21.76 5.05 18.71
C LYS A 389 -22.30 6.32 18.04
N ILE A 390 -21.78 7.48 18.43
CA ILE A 390 -22.12 8.80 17.85
C ILE A 390 -21.66 8.84 16.40
N LEU A 391 -20.42 8.42 16.12
CA LEU A 391 -19.89 8.32 14.76
C LEU A 391 -20.71 7.34 13.92
N TYR A 392 -21.07 6.18 14.46
CA TYR A 392 -21.92 5.22 13.78
C TYR A 392 -23.28 5.83 13.41
N ALA A 393 -23.93 6.52 14.34
CA ALA A 393 -25.21 7.18 14.10
C ALA A 393 -25.14 8.24 12.99
N ILE A 394 -24.07 9.04 12.95
CA ILE A 394 -23.85 10.06 11.91
C ILE A 394 -23.71 9.42 10.52
N ILE A 395 -23.03 8.28 10.43
CA ILE A 395 -22.75 7.61 9.15
C ILE A 395 -23.93 6.75 8.70
N TYR A 396 -24.41 5.85 9.55
CA TYR A 396 -25.38 4.83 9.17
C TYR A 396 -26.82 5.34 9.07
N ARG A 397 -27.13 6.57 9.51
CA ARG A 397 -28.43 7.18 9.22
C ARG A 397 -28.71 7.28 7.73
N VAL A 398 -27.68 7.52 6.92
CA VAL A 398 -27.78 7.58 5.45
C VAL A 398 -28.32 6.27 4.88
N ARG A 399 -28.09 5.15 5.56
CA ARG A 399 -28.60 3.85 5.15
C ARG A 399 -30.13 3.77 5.22
N LEU A 400 -30.72 4.46 6.20
CA LEU A 400 -32.17 4.55 6.37
C LEU A 400 -32.76 5.67 5.50
N GLU A 401 -32.03 6.77 5.31
CA GLU A 401 -32.48 7.95 4.56
C GLU A 401 -32.36 7.80 3.03
N LYS A 402 -31.72 6.73 2.53
CA LYS A 402 -31.53 6.50 1.09
C LYS A 402 -31.85 5.09 0.64
N GLN A 403 -32.54 5.01 -0.51
CA GLN A 403 -32.78 3.74 -1.22
C GLN A 403 -31.48 3.02 -1.63
N GLN A 404 -30.52 3.79 -2.12
CA GLN A 404 -29.21 3.30 -2.55
C GLN A 404 -28.11 4.26 -2.09
N VAL A 405 -27.02 3.70 -1.56
CA VAL A 405 -25.82 4.45 -1.19
C VAL A 405 -24.76 4.17 -2.26
N LYS A 406 -24.45 5.20 -3.04
CA LYS A 406 -23.41 5.16 -4.09
C LYS A 406 -22.08 5.65 -3.53
N TYR A 407 -20.99 5.15 -4.09
CA TYR A 407 -19.63 5.53 -3.67
C TYR A 407 -19.38 7.04 -3.79
N ASP A 408 -19.75 7.66 -4.92
CA ASP A 408 -19.55 9.10 -5.16
C ASP A 408 -20.26 9.97 -4.12
N PHE A 409 -21.47 9.56 -3.71
CA PHE A 409 -22.20 10.24 -2.64
C PHE A 409 -21.41 10.22 -1.32
N VAL A 410 -20.87 9.06 -0.96
CA VAL A 410 -20.10 8.89 0.28
C VAL A 410 -18.81 9.71 0.26
N ALA A 411 -18.11 9.70 -0.87
CA ALA A 411 -16.85 10.44 -1.09
C ALA A 411 -16.99 11.97 -0.94
N LYS A 412 -18.17 12.50 -1.27
CA LYS A 412 -18.46 13.95 -1.34
C LYS A 412 -19.46 14.42 -0.28
N ASN A 413 -19.83 13.55 0.66
CA ASN A 413 -20.86 13.88 1.64
C ASN A 413 -20.38 14.99 2.59
N LYS A 414 -20.98 16.18 2.49
CA LYS A 414 -20.62 17.35 3.32
C LYS A 414 -20.77 17.10 4.83
N SER A 415 -21.76 16.31 5.24
CA SER A 415 -21.96 15.97 6.66
C SER A 415 -20.81 15.12 7.19
N PHE A 416 -20.40 14.10 6.42
CA PHE A 416 -19.27 13.25 6.77
C PHE A 416 -17.97 14.06 6.81
N ILE A 417 -17.70 14.84 5.75
CA ILE A 417 -16.53 15.72 5.65
C ILE A 417 -16.47 16.70 6.83
N ASN A 418 -17.61 17.26 7.25
CA ASN A 418 -17.66 18.13 8.43
C ASN A 418 -17.30 17.38 9.71
N ALA A 419 -17.71 16.11 9.87
CA ALA A 419 -17.31 15.31 11.03
C ALA A 419 -15.79 15.11 11.09
N PHE A 420 -15.14 14.80 9.95
CA PHE A 420 -13.67 14.73 9.88
C PHE A 420 -13.03 16.07 10.25
N PHE A 421 -13.52 17.17 9.68
CA PHE A 421 -13.02 18.51 9.97
C PHE A 421 -13.14 18.87 11.46
N VAL A 422 -14.29 18.60 12.09
CA VAL A 422 -14.52 18.87 13.52
C VAL A 422 -13.55 18.07 14.37
N ILE A 423 -13.44 16.75 14.17
CA ILE A 423 -12.51 15.91 14.94
C ILE A 423 -11.07 16.36 14.74
N ASN A 424 -10.65 16.64 13.50
CA ASN A 424 -9.29 17.06 13.18
C ASN A 424 -8.90 18.38 13.89
N ASN A 425 -9.83 19.31 14.09
CA ASN A 425 -9.53 20.60 14.71
C ASN A 425 -9.81 20.65 16.23
N ALA A 426 -10.64 19.74 16.75
CA ALA A 426 -11.05 19.74 18.17
C ALA A 426 -9.89 19.58 19.15
N LYS A 427 -9.64 20.50 20.07
CA LYS A 427 -8.58 20.34 21.08
C LYS A 427 -9.05 19.63 22.35
N SER A 428 -10.36 19.49 22.50
CA SER A 428 -11.01 18.91 23.67
C SER A 428 -12.34 18.24 23.30
N TYR A 429 -12.91 17.45 24.22
CA TYR A 429 -14.23 16.85 24.02
C TYR A 429 -15.37 17.87 23.91
N MET A 430 -15.22 19.08 24.47
CA MET A 430 -16.23 20.14 24.37
C MET A 430 -16.47 20.58 22.91
N GLU A 431 -15.42 20.54 22.09
CA GLU A 431 -15.49 20.88 20.67
C GLU A 431 -16.13 19.77 19.82
N LEU A 432 -16.37 18.58 20.39
CA LEU A 432 -17.08 17.47 19.73
C LEU A 432 -18.59 17.45 20.01
N LEU A 433 -19.10 18.37 20.83
CA LEU A 433 -20.54 18.45 21.17
C LEU A 433 -21.43 18.66 19.94
N GLU A 434 -20.91 19.26 18.86
CA GLU A 434 -21.65 19.37 17.60
C GLU A 434 -21.99 17.99 17.01
N LEU A 435 -21.07 17.02 17.14
CA LEU A 435 -21.29 15.65 16.65
C LEU A 435 -22.38 14.95 17.45
N GLU A 436 -22.39 15.14 18.77
CA GLU A 436 -23.44 14.61 19.67
C GLU A 436 -24.82 15.18 19.35
N LYS A 437 -24.90 16.47 19.00
CA LYS A 437 -26.16 17.08 18.57
C LYS A 437 -26.63 16.46 17.25
N LYS A 438 -25.74 16.37 16.26
CA LYS A 438 -26.05 15.81 14.93
C LYS A 438 -26.46 14.34 14.97
N SER A 439 -25.88 13.54 15.85
CA SER A 439 -26.26 12.13 15.99
C SER A 439 -27.68 11.93 16.49
N LYS A 440 -28.29 12.94 17.13
CA LYS A 440 -29.64 12.89 17.70
C LYS A 440 -30.73 13.44 16.78
N TYR A 441 -30.38 13.98 15.60
CA TYR A 441 -31.38 14.50 14.66
C TYR A 441 -32.27 13.39 14.14
N SER A 442 -33.57 13.66 14.04
CA SER A 442 -34.57 12.73 13.52
C SER A 442 -34.22 12.22 12.13
N ILE A 443 -34.59 10.97 11.84
CA ILE A 443 -34.29 10.28 10.59
C ILE A 443 -35.58 10.18 9.78
N THR A 444 -35.53 10.57 8.51
CA THR A 444 -36.62 10.32 7.56
C THR A 444 -36.37 8.98 6.87
N LEU A 445 -37.26 8.01 7.09
CA LEU A 445 -37.08 6.65 6.61
C LEU A 445 -37.42 6.54 5.13
N ALA A 446 -36.41 6.37 4.27
CA ALA A 446 -36.59 6.03 2.86
C ALA A 446 -36.44 4.53 2.60
N LYS A 447 -35.64 3.82 3.40
CA LYS A 447 -35.40 2.38 3.23
C LYS A 447 -35.31 1.69 4.58
N ASP A 448 -36.07 0.62 4.75
CA ASP A 448 -35.99 -0.17 5.97
C ASP A 448 -34.82 -1.16 5.91
N VAL A 449 -34.01 -1.13 6.97
CA VAL A 449 -32.89 -2.04 7.20
C VAL A 449 -32.92 -2.40 8.67
N ASP A 450 -33.64 -3.48 9.01
CA ASP A 450 -34.01 -3.87 10.39
C ASP A 450 -32.88 -3.71 11.40
N LYS A 451 -31.68 -4.21 11.06
CA LYS A 451 -30.51 -4.17 11.93
C LYS A 451 -30.04 -2.75 12.25
N VAL A 452 -30.01 -1.88 11.24
CA VAL A 452 -29.63 -0.47 11.41
C VAL A 452 -30.73 0.27 12.16
N ARG A 453 -31.99 0.04 11.79
CA ARG A 453 -33.16 0.61 12.47
C ARG A 453 -33.18 0.28 13.96
N HIS A 454 -32.90 -0.98 14.31
CA HIS A 454 -32.83 -1.46 15.70
C HIS A 454 -31.83 -0.66 16.55
N PHE A 455 -30.63 -0.35 16.00
CA PHE A 455 -29.66 0.50 16.68
C PHE A 455 -30.25 1.89 17.00
N PHE A 456 -30.90 2.54 16.02
CA PHE A 456 -31.48 3.88 16.23
C PHE A 456 -32.64 3.86 17.23
N THR A 457 -33.48 2.83 17.20
CA THR A 457 -34.59 2.65 18.16
C THR A 457 -34.07 2.49 19.59
N ILE A 458 -33.09 1.61 19.84
CA ILE A 458 -32.52 1.40 21.18
C ILE A 458 -31.84 2.67 21.72
N ASN A 459 -31.27 3.48 20.84
CA ASN A 459 -30.62 4.74 21.22
C ASN A 459 -31.58 5.94 21.25
N ASN A 460 -32.90 5.71 21.24
CA ASN A 460 -33.96 6.72 21.34
C ASN A 460 -33.87 7.84 20.28
N ILE A 461 -33.43 7.52 19.07
CA ILE A 461 -33.37 8.47 17.95
C ILE A 461 -34.69 8.37 17.18
N THR A 462 -35.39 9.48 17.02
CA THR A 462 -36.70 9.53 16.34
C THR A 462 -36.57 9.16 14.87
N ILE A 463 -37.36 8.20 14.42
CA ILE A 463 -37.48 7.80 13.01
C ILE A 463 -38.89 8.17 12.54
N ILE A 464 -38.97 9.01 11.52
CA ILE A 464 -40.21 9.52 10.92
C ILE A 464 -40.46 8.74 9.64
N THR A 465 -41.66 8.17 9.48
CA THR A 465 -42.10 7.51 8.24
C THR A 465 -42.73 8.51 7.27
N ASP A 466 -42.81 8.16 5.98
CA ASP A 466 -43.41 9.04 4.96
C ASP A 466 -44.86 9.45 5.29
N GLU A 467 -45.62 8.58 5.97
CA GLU A 467 -46.99 8.85 6.44
C GLU A 467 -47.04 9.96 7.52
N GLU A 468 -46.12 9.96 8.48
CA GLU A 468 -46.04 10.98 9.54
C GLU A 468 -45.55 12.33 9.02
N LEU A 469 -44.80 12.34 7.91
CA LEU A 469 -44.25 13.55 7.30
C LEU A 469 -45.32 14.32 6.51
N GLN A 470 -46.28 13.62 5.90
CA GLN A 470 -47.44 14.24 5.25
C GLN A 470 -48.41 14.87 6.25
N VAL A 471 -48.58 14.28 7.43
CA VAL A 471 -49.45 14.81 8.49
C VAL A 471 -48.88 16.07 9.16
N LYS A 472 -47.56 16.27 9.15
CA LYS A 472 -46.89 17.47 9.72
C LYS A 472 -46.82 18.67 8.75
N LEU A 473 -47.03 18.44 7.46
CA LEU A 473 -46.99 19.48 6.42
C LEU A 473 -48.39 19.91 5.94
N ALA A 474 -49.43 19.20 6.36
CA ALA A 474 -50.83 19.61 6.28
C ALA A 474 -51.23 20.38 7.53
#